data_AF-A0A0V1CAH5-F1
#
_entry.id   AF-A0A0V1CAH5-F1
#
_cell.length_a   1.000
_cell.length_b   1.000
_cell.length_c   1.000
_cell.angle_alpha   90.00
_cell.angle_beta   90.00
_cell.angle_gamma   90.00
#
_symmetry.space_group_name_H-M   'P 1'
#
loop_
_entity.id
_entity.type
_entity.pdbx_description
1 polymer ?
#
loop_
_entity_poly.entity_id
_entity_poly.type
_entity_poly.pdbx_seq_one_letter_code
_entity_poly.pdbx_strand_id
1 'polypeptide(L)'
;LITVILCVRVCVCVFDYCRIAEAKKKLKKNKEMQDAAIPEQKQLISDLDRLEKEVQNLESSIAALQFDQHQLTEMNKSYQQLSDECHSLEVKLRQLESQFPSLEIRFSEQTPEFDRNKIKGRVAELIRIKNPRMAVALDVTAGGKLYSVVIDSSETVRMLNDAKCLKQRTTFLPLDAVESKVLNRDVIRRAKSLVGDENCNLAVDLVECVDPEFQKAIDHVFGTTLVCTNSEMAKTVCFDKGVRARTVTLDGDVFSPLGTLTGGSKPSGGYLLEMRVKNQSIHDEFRGKKNQLEKTLKTLHELRAVAQKHSALEGELQMQLMKKNNAAQRLQSCQAAQLEKECESLKNEIDEASCRLNSVNEDYDATKRQCNEISAAWQNSKVNKEAELSKAKKSLKEATKKVSHMEEIVSKHQEELSRLENDIEVLTNDIENAKQEKLRKELEKEELQTAVKDSKFILDGRVVRGCKI
;
A
#
# COMPACT_ATOMS: atom_id res chain seq x y z
N LEU A 1 43.74 49.02 -10.80
CA LEU A 1 42.52 48.23 -11.09
C LEU A 1 42.84 46.76 -11.34
N ILE A 2 43.69 46.41 -12.32
CA ILE A 2 43.89 45.00 -12.70
C ILE A 2 44.57 44.17 -11.60
N THR A 3 45.52 44.74 -10.85
CA THR A 3 46.13 44.10 -9.67
C THR A 3 45.10 43.76 -8.59
N VAL A 4 44.07 44.60 -8.43
CA VAL A 4 42.97 44.36 -7.47
C VAL A 4 42.09 43.19 -7.95
N ILE A 5 41.83 43.11 -9.26
CA ILE A 5 41.08 42.00 -9.87
C ILE A 5 41.83 40.67 -9.72
N LEU A 6 43.15 40.64 -9.93
CA LEU A 6 43.97 39.45 -9.67
C LEU A 6 43.96 39.07 -8.18
N CYS A 7 44.05 40.04 -7.27
CA CYS A 7 44.05 39.78 -5.83
C CYS A 7 42.70 39.19 -5.35
N VAL A 8 41.58 39.73 -5.85
CA VAL A 8 40.23 39.20 -5.56
C VAL A 8 40.07 37.77 -6.09
N ARG A 9 40.52 37.48 -7.32
CA ARG A 9 40.47 36.13 -7.90
C ARG A 9 41.34 35.12 -7.14
N VAL A 10 42.53 35.52 -6.67
CA VAL A 10 43.37 34.66 -5.82
C VAL A 10 42.69 34.36 -4.48
N CYS A 11 42.04 35.34 -3.85
CA CYS A 11 41.25 35.10 -2.64
C CYS A 11 40.10 34.11 -2.86
N VAL A 12 39.38 34.21 -3.99
CA VAL A 12 38.30 33.27 -4.35
C VAL A 12 38.85 31.85 -4.56
N CYS A 13 39.98 31.70 -5.28
CA CYS A 13 40.64 30.40 -5.42
C CYS A 13 41.05 29.78 -4.09
N VAL A 14 41.63 30.56 -3.17
CA VAL A 14 42.05 30.07 -1.85
C VAL A 14 40.85 29.66 -1.01
N PHE A 15 39.75 30.42 -1.08
CA PHE A 15 38.51 30.09 -0.37
C PHE A 15 37.88 28.79 -0.87
N ASP A 16 37.78 28.61 -2.18
CA ASP A 16 37.25 27.38 -2.79
C ASP A 16 38.17 26.18 -2.55
N TYR A 17 39.50 26.37 -2.52
CA TYR A 17 40.45 25.32 -2.17
C TYR A 17 40.29 24.85 -0.71
N CYS A 18 40.09 25.78 0.22
CA CYS A 18 39.80 25.47 1.62
C CYS A 18 38.47 24.72 1.77
N ARG A 19 37.40 25.14 1.05
CA ARG A 19 36.10 24.44 1.05
C ARG A 19 36.21 23.01 0.52
N ILE A 20 36.95 22.79 -0.57
CA ILE A 20 37.20 21.45 -1.12
C ILE A 20 37.99 20.59 -0.12
N ALA A 21 39.00 21.15 0.54
CA ALA A 21 39.79 20.42 1.54
C ALA A 21 38.94 19.99 2.76
N GLU A 22 38.08 20.88 3.26
CA GLU A 22 37.15 20.56 4.34
C GLU A 22 36.10 19.52 3.92
N ALA A 23 35.52 19.66 2.73
CA ALA A 23 34.56 18.70 2.18
C ALA A 23 35.19 17.32 1.99
N LYS A 24 36.42 17.22 1.47
CA LYS A 24 37.17 15.96 1.35
C LYS A 24 37.46 15.32 2.71
N LYS A 25 37.77 16.12 3.74
CA LYS A 25 38.01 15.62 5.10
C LYS A 25 36.72 15.07 5.73
N LYS A 26 35.59 15.75 5.52
CA LYS A 26 34.25 15.26 5.93
C LYS A 26 33.87 13.99 5.19
N LEU A 27 34.08 13.94 3.87
CA LEU A 27 33.84 12.76 3.04
C LEU A 27 34.63 11.54 3.53
N LYS A 28 35.91 11.71 3.88
CA LYS A 28 36.74 10.61 4.40
C LYS A 28 36.20 10.06 5.72
N LYS A 29 35.83 10.94 6.65
CA LYS A 29 35.21 10.54 7.93
C LYS A 29 33.86 9.84 7.72
N ASN A 30 33.01 10.37 6.85
CA ASN A 30 31.70 9.77 6.57
C ASN A 30 31.84 8.40 5.91
N LYS A 31 32.83 8.19 5.04
CA LYS A 31 33.16 6.87 4.48
C LYS A 31 33.63 5.86 5.52
N GLU A 32 34.52 6.27 6.44
CA GLU A 32 34.97 5.39 7.53
C GLU A 32 33.80 4.98 8.45
N MET A 33 32.89 5.91 8.74
CA MET A 33 31.66 5.63 9.49
C MET A 33 30.67 4.77 8.69
N GLN A 34 30.59 4.96 7.37
CA GLN A 34 29.78 4.13 6.48
C GLN A 34 30.29 2.69 6.49
N ASP A 35 31.60 2.48 6.30
CA ASP A 35 32.24 1.15 6.29
C ASP A 35 32.00 0.38 7.59
N ALA A 36 31.98 1.08 8.74
CA ALA A 36 31.64 0.50 10.03
C ALA A 36 30.16 0.09 10.14
N ALA A 37 29.25 0.77 9.42
CA ALA A 37 27.81 0.52 9.43
C ALA A 37 27.33 -0.48 8.34
N ILE A 38 28.16 -0.77 7.32
CA ILE A 38 27.92 -1.80 6.29
C ILE A 38 27.55 -3.19 6.87
N PRO A 39 28.21 -3.74 7.91
CA PRO A 39 27.85 -5.05 8.43
C PRO A 39 26.43 -5.10 9.02
N GLU A 40 26.00 -4.03 9.70
CA GLU A 40 24.63 -3.92 10.21
C GLU A 40 23.63 -3.85 9.05
N GLN A 41 23.91 -3.05 8.01
CA GLN A 41 23.11 -2.98 6.79
C GLN A 41 22.97 -4.35 6.10
N LYS A 42 24.07 -5.12 6.00
CA LYS A 42 24.06 -6.47 5.44
C LYS A 42 23.21 -7.44 6.27
N GLN A 43 23.26 -7.36 7.59
CA GLN A 43 22.40 -8.16 8.46
C GLN A 43 20.91 -7.85 8.24
N LEU A 44 20.56 -6.56 8.21
CA LEU A 44 19.19 -6.10 7.93
C LEU A 44 18.67 -6.57 6.56
N ILE A 45 19.52 -6.55 5.52
CA ILE A 45 19.17 -7.07 4.19
C ILE A 45 18.94 -8.59 4.25
N SER A 46 19.81 -9.34 4.94
CA SER A 46 19.63 -10.79 5.08
C SER A 46 18.37 -11.17 5.87
N ASP A 47 18.00 -10.37 6.87
CA ASP A 47 16.76 -10.54 7.63
C ASP A 47 15.53 -10.26 6.76
N LEU A 48 15.59 -9.25 5.89
CA LEU A 48 14.53 -8.96 4.91
C LEU A 48 14.34 -10.09 3.90
N ASP A 49 15.44 -10.64 3.35
CA ASP A 49 15.37 -11.77 2.43
C ASP A 49 14.77 -13.02 3.10
N ARG A 50 15.08 -13.24 4.39
CA ARG A 50 14.46 -14.32 5.17
C ARG A 50 12.95 -14.10 5.34
N LEU A 51 12.55 -12.90 5.77
CA LEU A 51 11.14 -12.55 5.96
C LEU A 51 10.36 -12.61 4.63
N GLU A 52 10.98 -12.26 3.51
CA GLU A 52 10.35 -12.34 2.19
C GLU A 52 10.09 -13.79 1.76
N LYS A 53 11.02 -14.71 2.04
CA LYS A 53 10.80 -16.15 1.82
C LYS A 53 9.71 -16.71 2.72
N GLU A 54 9.66 -16.29 3.99
CA GLU A 54 8.60 -16.69 4.92
C GLU A 54 7.21 -16.22 4.44
N VAL A 55 7.10 -14.97 3.98
CA VAL A 55 5.89 -14.42 3.37
C VAL A 55 5.46 -15.22 2.14
N GLN A 56 6.37 -15.51 1.21
CA GLN A 56 6.05 -16.32 0.02
C GLN A 56 5.58 -17.74 0.38
N ASN A 57 6.22 -18.37 1.37
CA ASN A 57 5.81 -19.69 1.85
C ASN A 57 4.39 -19.65 2.45
N LEU A 58 4.07 -18.62 3.22
CA LEU A 58 2.72 -18.43 3.78
C LEU A 58 1.68 -18.16 2.70
N GLU A 59 1.98 -17.28 1.74
CA GLU A 59 1.11 -17.00 0.59
C GLU A 59 0.81 -18.27 -0.22
N SER A 60 1.83 -19.11 -0.48
CA SER A 60 1.63 -20.39 -1.16
C SER A 60 0.80 -21.38 -0.34
N SER A 61 0.96 -21.39 0.98
CA SER A 61 0.19 -22.24 1.90
C SER A 61 -1.28 -21.81 1.97
N ILE A 62 -1.54 -20.50 1.94
CA ILE A 62 -2.90 -19.93 1.87
C ILE A 62 -3.55 -20.28 0.53
N ALA A 63 -2.83 -20.10 -0.58
CA ALA A 63 -3.32 -20.44 -1.91
C ALA A 63 -3.66 -21.95 -2.05
N ALA A 64 -2.87 -22.82 -1.41
CA ALA A 64 -3.10 -24.26 -1.40
C ALA A 64 -4.39 -24.68 -0.66
N LEU A 65 -4.86 -23.89 0.30
CA LEU A 65 -6.10 -24.19 1.05
C LEU A 65 -7.38 -23.94 0.23
N GLN A 66 -7.29 -23.21 -0.89
CA GLN A 66 -8.42 -22.91 -1.80
C GLN A 66 -9.71 -22.52 -1.06
N PHE A 67 -9.58 -21.78 0.05
CA PHE A 67 -10.71 -21.41 0.87
C PHE A 67 -11.49 -20.27 0.23
N ASP A 68 -12.80 -20.47 0.06
CA ASP A 68 -13.72 -19.44 -0.39
C ASP A 68 -14.67 -19.02 0.75
N GLN A 69 -14.53 -17.77 1.18
CA GLN A 69 -15.39 -17.17 2.20
C GLN A 69 -16.86 -17.11 1.74
N HIS A 70 -17.12 -16.95 0.43
CA HIS A 70 -18.48 -16.91 -0.12
C HIS A 70 -19.17 -18.27 -0.01
N GLN A 71 -18.44 -19.36 -0.29
CA GLN A 71 -18.97 -20.71 -0.12
C GLN A 71 -19.37 -21.00 1.34
N LEU A 72 -18.58 -20.54 2.31
CA LEU A 72 -18.90 -20.70 3.73
C LEU A 72 -20.15 -19.89 4.13
N THR A 73 -20.31 -18.66 3.64
CA THR A 73 -21.49 -17.84 3.98
C THR A 73 -22.77 -18.39 3.35
N GLU A 74 -22.73 -18.82 2.08
CA GLU A 74 -23.86 -19.49 1.42
C GLU A 74 -24.26 -20.78 2.14
N MET A 75 -23.27 -21.61 2.53
CA MET A 75 -23.55 -22.86 3.22
C MET A 75 -24.16 -22.62 4.62
N ASN A 76 -23.69 -21.61 5.37
CA ASN A 76 -24.32 -21.24 6.65
C ASN A 76 -25.76 -20.75 6.46
N LYS A 77 -26.03 -19.98 5.40
CA LYS A 77 -27.40 -19.53 5.08
C LYS A 77 -28.31 -20.72 4.72
N SER A 78 -27.82 -21.65 3.91
CA SER A 78 -28.54 -22.89 3.58
C SER A 78 -28.81 -23.73 4.83
N TYR A 79 -27.84 -23.84 5.74
CA TYR A 79 -28.01 -24.52 7.02
C TYR A 79 -29.09 -23.87 7.88
N GLN A 80 -29.09 -22.54 8.01
CA GLN A 80 -30.11 -21.81 8.78
C GLN A 80 -31.51 -22.05 8.21
N GLN A 81 -31.67 -21.90 6.89
CA GLN A 81 -32.95 -22.17 6.21
C GLN A 81 -33.43 -23.59 6.45
N LEU A 82 -32.55 -24.58 6.27
CA LEU A 82 -32.89 -25.98 6.45
C LEU A 82 -33.20 -26.32 7.91
N SER A 83 -32.50 -25.69 8.86
CA SER A 83 -32.77 -25.81 10.30
C SER A 83 -34.14 -25.24 10.66
N ASP A 84 -34.49 -24.07 10.14
CA ASP A 84 -35.79 -23.43 10.37
C ASP A 84 -36.94 -24.27 9.78
N GLU A 85 -36.75 -24.79 8.56
CA GLU A 85 -37.69 -25.71 7.93
C GLU A 85 -37.87 -27.00 8.76
N CYS A 86 -36.77 -27.62 9.19
CA CYS A 86 -36.81 -28.79 10.07
C CYS A 86 -37.57 -28.48 11.37
N HIS A 87 -37.29 -27.35 12.00
CA HIS A 87 -37.96 -26.93 13.22
C HIS A 87 -39.47 -26.71 13.00
N SER A 88 -39.85 -26.07 11.90
CA SER A 88 -41.26 -25.85 11.56
C SER A 88 -42.02 -27.17 11.35
N LEU A 89 -41.40 -28.16 10.70
CA LEU A 89 -41.95 -29.49 10.51
C LEU A 89 -42.01 -30.27 11.83
N GLU A 90 -40.99 -30.15 12.67
CA GLU A 90 -40.95 -30.75 14.00
C GLU A 90 -42.10 -30.21 14.88
N VAL A 91 -42.34 -28.90 14.88
CA VAL A 91 -43.45 -28.29 15.63
C VAL A 91 -44.80 -28.82 15.12
N LYS A 92 -44.99 -28.93 13.80
CA LYS A 92 -46.21 -29.52 13.21
C LYS A 92 -46.39 -30.98 13.63
N LEU A 93 -45.32 -31.78 13.58
CA LEU A 93 -45.36 -33.18 14.03
C LEU A 93 -45.69 -33.28 15.52
N ARG A 94 -45.07 -32.46 16.38
CA ARG A 94 -45.38 -32.43 17.82
C ARG A 94 -46.84 -32.04 18.08
N GLN A 95 -47.40 -31.10 17.33
CA GLN A 95 -48.82 -30.75 17.44
C GLN A 95 -49.73 -31.93 17.10
N LEU A 96 -49.41 -32.67 16.04
CA LEU A 96 -50.15 -33.89 15.67
C LEU A 96 -50.01 -34.99 16.73
N GLU A 97 -48.80 -35.20 17.23
CA GLU A 97 -48.47 -36.21 18.24
C GLU A 97 -48.99 -35.85 19.64
N SER A 98 -49.31 -34.57 19.92
CA SER A 98 -49.91 -34.14 21.19
C SER A 98 -51.27 -34.79 21.47
N GLN A 99 -51.96 -35.26 20.42
CA GLN A 99 -53.20 -36.05 20.53
C GLN A 99 -52.96 -37.44 21.13
N PHE A 100 -51.71 -37.92 21.09
CA PHE A 100 -51.26 -39.20 21.61
C PHE A 100 -50.09 -39.03 22.60
N PRO A 101 -50.34 -38.54 23.83
CA PRO A 101 -49.28 -38.29 24.82
C PRO A 101 -48.43 -39.53 25.16
N SER A 102 -48.98 -40.73 24.92
CA SER A 102 -48.28 -42.00 25.10
C SER A 102 -47.15 -42.23 24.09
N LEU A 103 -46.98 -41.39 23.06
CA LEU A 103 -45.84 -41.42 22.12
C LEU A 103 -44.56 -40.80 22.70
N GLU A 104 -44.65 -39.80 23.57
CA GLU A 104 -43.44 -39.15 24.09
C GLU A 104 -42.83 -39.98 25.22
N ILE A 105 -41.53 -40.31 25.17
CA ILE A 105 -40.83 -40.96 26.30
C ILE A 105 -40.34 -39.87 27.25
N ARG A 106 -40.97 -39.77 28.43
CA ARG A 106 -40.61 -38.75 29.42
C ARG A 106 -39.62 -39.27 30.44
N PHE A 107 -38.42 -38.73 30.38
CA PHE A 107 -37.34 -39.00 31.33
C PHE A 107 -37.39 -38.07 32.55
N SER A 108 -36.88 -38.56 33.68
CA SER A 108 -36.62 -37.80 34.90
C SER A 108 -35.37 -36.93 34.75
N GLU A 109 -35.28 -35.86 35.54
CA GLU A 109 -34.10 -34.98 35.59
C GLU A 109 -32.84 -35.73 36.08
N GLN A 110 -33.02 -36.81 36.84
CA GLN A 110 -31.95 -37.68 37.34
C GLN A 110 -31.64 -38.83 36.37
N THR A 111 -31.48 -38.53 35.08
CA THR A 111 -31.07 -39.55 34.10
C THR A 111 -29.55 -39.74 34.16
N PRO A 112 -29.04 -40.98 34.33
CA PRO A 112 -27.63 -41.23 34.14
C PRO A 112 -27.23 -40.94 32.69
N GLU A 113 -25.99 -40.54 32.47
CA GLU A 113 -25.47 -40.33 31.13
C GLU A 113 -25.37 -41.69 30.42
N PHE A 114 -26.33 -41.96 29.54
CA PHE A 114 -26.37 -43.17 28.74
C PHE A 114 -26.53 -42.84 27.27
N ASP A 115 -26.02 -43.72 26.42
CA ASP A 115 -26.14 -43.56 24.98
C ASP A 115 -27.61 -43.69 24.55
N ARG A 116 -28.20 -42.56 24.16
CA ARG A 116 -29.60 -42.51 23.70
C ARG A 116 -29.83 -43.32 22.42
N ASN A 117 -28.77 -43.64 21.66
CA ASN A 117 -28.87 -44.48 20.46
C ASN A 117 -29.29 -45.92 20.79
N LYS A 118 -29.16 -46.34 22.05
CA LYS A 118 -29.67 -47.64 22.52
C LYS A 118 -31.19 -47.74 22.47
N ILE A 119 -31.89 -46.60 22.52
CA ILE A 119 -33.34 -46.51 22.35
C ILE A 119 -33.63 -46.30 20.87
N LYS A 120 -34.17 -47.33 20.21
CA LYS A 120 -34.38 -47.34 18.75
C LYS A 120 -35.65 -46.57 18.34
N GLY A 121 -36.62 -46.46 19.24
CA GLY A 121 -37.89 -45.76 19.00
C GLY A 121 -39.09 -46.59 19.43
N ARG A 122 -40.31 -46.08 19.23
CA ARG A 122 -41.54 -46.85 19.49
C ARG A 122 -41.91 -47.72 18.31
N VAL A 123 -42.61 -48.83 18.55
CA VAL A 123 -43.08 -49.71 17.47
C VAL A 123 -43.84 -48.94 16.38
N ALA A 124 -44.66 -47.95 16.75
CA ALA A 124 -45.39 -47.11 15.79
C ALA A 124 -44.48 -46.26 14.85
N GLU A 125 -43.21 -46.04 15.20
CA GLU A 125 -42.20 -45.31 14.39
C GLU A 125 -41.40 -46.21 13.48
N LEU A 126 -41.38 -47.51 13.78
CA LEU A 126 -40.53 -48.51 13.13
C LEU A 126 -41.29 -49.34 12.08
N ILE A 127 -42.57 -49.02 11.86
CA ILE A 127 -43.43 -49.69 10.88
C ILE A 127 -43.96 -48.69 9.84
N ARG A 128 -44.16 -49.18 8.62
CA ARG A 128 -44.94 -48.53 7.56
C ARG A 128 -46.12 -49.43 7.20
N ILE A 129 -47.26 -48.84 6.90
CA ILE A 129 -48.45 -49.61 6.53
C ILE A 129 -48.52 -49.71 5.00
N LYS A 130 -48.65 -50.93 4.48
CA LYS A 130 -48.71 -51.16 3.02
C LYS A 130 -49.99 -50.60 2.40
N ASN A 131 -51.13 -50.72 3.09
CA ASN A 131 -52.41 -50.21 2.63
C ASN A 131 -53.07 -49.31 3.70
N PRO A 132 -53.29 -48.01 3.43
CA PRO A 132 -53.94 -47.08 4.34
C PRO A 132 -55.27 -47.54 4.94
N ARG A 133 -56.05 -48.35 4.21
CA ARG A 133 -57.35 -48.86 4.68
C ARG A 133 -57.23 -49.78 5.89
N MET A 134 -56.07 -50.41 6.08
CA MET A 134 -55.80 -51.35 7.16
C MET A 134 -55.28 -50.67 8.43
N ALA A 135 -55.08 -49.34 8.42
CA ALA A 135 -54.51 -48.61 9.53
C ALA A 135 -55.27 -48.84 10.85
N VAL A 136 -56.61 -48.79 10.81
CA VAL A 136 -57.46 -49.02 11.98
C VAL A 136 -57.30 -50.45 12.52
N ALA A 137 -57.38 -51.46 11.64
CA ALA A 137 -57.22 -52.86 12.02
C ALA A 137 -55.84 -53.15 12.63
N LEU A 138 -54.79 -52.56 12.06
CA LEU A 138 -53.42 -52.70 12.58
C LEU A 138 -53.23 -51.97 13.90
N ASP A 139 -53.88 -50.82 14.06
CA ASP A 139 -53.84 -50.06 15.30
C ASP A 139 -54.47 -50.87 16.44
N VAL A 140 -55.67 -51.40 16.21
CA VAL A 140 -56.37 -52.27 17.16
C VAL A 140 -55.65 -53.60 17.40
N THR A 141 -54.98 -54.13 16.37
CA THR A 141 -54.17 -55.36 16.48
C THR A 141 -53.04 -55.15 17.48
N ALA A 142 -52.27 -54.08 17.33
CA ALA A 142 -51.15 -53.82 18.23
C ALA A 142 -51.60 -53.23 19.57
N GLY A 143 -52.63 -52.37 19.57
CA GLY A 143 -53.18 -51.68 20.74
C GLY A 143 -52.08 -50.98 21.53
N GLY A 144 -52.05 -51.22 22.85
CA GLY A 144 -51.01 -50.69 23.74
C GLY A 144 -49.58 -51.06 23.33
N LYS A 145 -49.38 -52.15 22.57
CA LYS A 145 -48.04 -52.56 22.13
C LYS A 145 -47.42 -51.58 21.13
N LEU A 146 -48.21 -50.76 20.43
CA LEU A 146 -47.69 -49.69 19.55
C LEU A 146 -46.80 -48.69 20.27
N TYR A 147 -47.13 -48.45 21.54
CA TYR A 147 -46.38 -47.54 22.41
C TYR A 147 -45.20 -48.23 23.08
N SER A 148 -44.92 -49.50 22.80
CA SER A 148 -43.73 -50.16 23.36
C SER A 148 -42.47 -49.60 22.71
N VAL A 149 -41.43 -49.44 23.52
CA VAL A 149 -40.15 -48.86 23.09
C VAL A 149 -39.19 -50.00 22.74
N VAL A 150 -38.73 -50.04 21.50
CA VAL A 150 -37.71 -50.98 21.04
C VAL A 150 -36.33 -50.49 21.50
N ILE A 151 -35.54 -51.39 22.08
CA ILE A 151 -34.26 -51.09 22.70
C ILE A 151 -33.24 -52.18 22.36
N ASP A 152 -31.95 -51.82 22.40
CA ASP A 152 -30.85 -52.72 22.06
C ASP A 152 -30.84 -54.04 22.86
N SER A 153 -30.90 -53.96 24.19
CA SER A 153 -30.69 -55.09 25.08
C SER A 153 -31.52 -55.02 26.37
N SER A 154 -31.69 -56.18 27.00
CA SER A 154 -32.33 -56.33 28.30
C SER A 154 -31.54 -55.66 29.44
N GLU A 155 -30.23 -55.48 29.28
CA GLU A 155 -29.38 -54.76 30.25
C GLU A 155 -29.74 -53.27 30.31
N THR A 156 -29.96 -52.63 29.16
CA THR A 156 -30.35 -51.21 29.11
C THR A 156 -31.70 -50.99 29.80
N VAL A 157 -32.63 -51.95 29.70
CA VAL A 157 -33.92 -51.88 30.41
C VAL A 157 -33.74 -51.94 31.92
N ARG A 158 -32.85 -52.81 32.42
CA ARG A 158 -32.53 -52.90 33.85
C ARG A 158 -31.94 -51.58 34.35
N MET A 159 -30.95 -51.05 33.63
CA MET A 159 -30.34 -49.76 33.96
C MET A 159 -31.37 -48.63 34.05
N LEU A 160 -32.27 -48.51 33.07
CA LEU A 160 -33.31 -47.47 33.06
C LEU A 160 -34.31 -47.63 34.21
N ASN A 161 -34.69 -48.86 34.55
CA ASN A 161 -35.59 -49.14 35.66
C ASN A 161 -34.93 -48.90 37.02
N ASP A 162 -33.69 -49.35 37.21
CA ASP A 162 -32.93 -49.19 38.46
C ASP A 162 -32.64 -47.72 38.74
N ALA A 163 -32.33 -46.95 37.70
CA ALA A 163 -32.15 -45.50 37.79
C ALA A 163 -33.45 -44.72 38.02
N LYS A 164 -34.62 -45.38 38.01
CA LYS A 164 -35.96 -44.75 38.14
C LYS A 164 -36.14 -43.53 37.22
N CYS A 165 -35.57 -43.61 36.02
CA CYS A 165 -35.44 -42.45 35.15
C CYS A 165 -36.69 -42.19 34.30
N LEU A 166 -37.76 -42.98 34.44
CA LEU A 166 -38.97 -42.87 33.63
C LEU A 166 -40.10 -42.24 34.44
N LYS A 167 -40.68 -41.15 33.94
CA LYS A 167 -41.83 -40.48 34.58
C LYS A 167 -43.15 -41.23 34.37
N GLN A 168 -43.17 -42.26 33.53
CA GLN A 168 -44.37 -43.01 33.18
C GLN A 168 -44.06 -44.49 32.94
N ARG A 169 -45.05 -45.35 33.21
CA ARG A 169 -44.96 -46.78 32.93
C ARG A 169 -44.77 -47.00 31.43
N THR A 170 -43.64 -47.58 31.05
CA THR A 170 -43.25 -47.81 29.65
C THR A 170 -42.90 -49.27 29.48
N THR A 171 -43.44 -49.89 28.42
CA THR A 171 -43.10 -51.28 28.05
C THR A 171 -41.92 -51.24 27.09
N PHE A 172 -40.86 -52.00 27.37
CA PHE A 172 -39.69 -52.11 26.51
C PHE A 172 -39.69 -53.45 25.79
N LEU A 173 -39.25 -53.43 24.53
CA LEU A 173 -39.02 -54.61 23.69
C LEU A 173 -37.51 -54.72 23.41
N PRO A 174 -36.76 -55.43 24.26
CA PRO A 174 -35.33 -55.61 24.07
C PRO A 174 -35.05 -56.60 22.94
N LEU A 175 -34.22 -56.22 21.98
CA LEU A 175 -33.99 -56.99 20.74
C LEU A 175 -33.25 -58.32 20.96
N ASP A 176 -32.47 -58.42 22.04
CA ASP A 176 -31.78 -59.63 22.49
C ASP A 176 -32.73 -60.70 23.05
N ALA A 177 -33.80 -60.29 23.74
CA ALA A 177 -34.68 -61.17 24.50
C ALA A 177 -36.12 -61.28 23.95
N VAL A 178 -36.51 -60.45 22.98
CA VAL A 178 -37.86 -60.51 22.41
C VAL A 178 -38.06 -61.78 21.59
N GLU A 179 -39.07 -62.56 21.96
CA GLU A 179 -39.48 -63.75 21.21
C GLU A 179 -40.40 -63.37 20.06
N SER A 180 -40.00 -63.74 18.83
CA SER A 180 -40.85 -63.68 17.64
C SER A 180 -41.87 -64.81 17.70
N LYS A 181 -43.15 -64.47 17.85
CA LYS A 181 -44.24 -65.45 17.81
C LYS A 181 -45.12 -65.21 16.60
N VAL A 182 -44.95 -66.05 15.59
CA VAL A 182 -45.73 -66.00 14.35
C VAL A 182 -46.65 -67.22 14.27
N LEU A 183 -47.88 -67.03 13.78
CA LEU A 183 -48.80 -68.14 13.54
C LEU A 183 -48.19 -69.16 12.56
N ASN A 184 -48.43 -70.45 12.81
CA ASN A 184 -47.96 -71.50 11.92
C ASN A 184 -48.61 -71.35 10.52
N ARG A 185 -47.84 -71.63 9.46
CA ARG A 185 -48.29 -71.53 8.07
C ARG A 185 -49.54 -72.36 7.79
N ASP A 186 -49.69 -73.51 8.44
CA ASP A 186 -50.88 -74.36 8.29
C ASP A 186 -52.14 -73.69 8.87
N VAL A 187 -52.01 -72.98 9.98
CA VAL A 187 -53.09 -72.20 10.60
C VAL A 187 -53.52 -71.06 9.68
N ILE A 188 -52.56 -70.35 9.10
CA ILE A 188 -52.80 -69.25 8.16
C ILE A 188 -53.49 -69.78 6.89
N ARG A 189 -53.00 -70.90 6.33
CA ARG A 189 -53.60 -71.54 5.15
C ARG A 189 -55.05 -71.97 5.42
N ARG A 190 -55.32 -72.54 6.60
CA ARG A 190 -56.67 -72.93 6.99
C ARG A 190 -57.59 -71.73 7.12
N ALA A 191 -57.14 -70.66 7.78
CA ALA A 191 -57.91 -69.42 7.89
C ALA A 191 -58.28 -68.86 6.51
N LYS A 192 -57.32 -68.79 5.58
CA LYS A 192 -57.53 -68.37 4.19
C LYS A 192 -58.48 -69.28 3.42
N SER A 193 -58.42 -70.60 3.64
CA SER A 193 -59.36 -71.55 3.03
C SER A 193 -60.81 -71.38 3.50
N LEU A 194 -61.05 -70.85 4.70
CA LEU A 194 -62.38 -70.68 5.27
C LEU A 194 -63.12 -69.46 4.71
N VAL A 195 -62.40 -68.36 4.49
CA VAL A 195 -63.01 -67.06 4.14
C VAL A 195 -62.50 -66.48 2.82
N GLY A 196 -61.52 -67.10 2.18
CA GLY A 196 -60.85 -66.62 0.97
C GLY A 196 -59.53 -65.91 1.27
N ASP A 197 -58.58 -65.99 0.33
CA ASP A 197 -57.21 -65.47 0.47
C ASP A 197 -57.17 -63.94 0.69
N GLU A 198 -58.01 -63.21 -0.04
CA GLU A 198 -58.13 -61.75 0.03
C GLU A 198 -58.78 -61.25 1.33
N ASN A 199 -59.55 -62.11 2.00
CA ASN A 199 -60.39 -61.75 3.14
C ASN A 199 -59.73 -61.98 4.49
N CYS A 200 -58.58 -62.67 4.54
CA CYS A 200 -57.87 -62.95 5.78
C CYS A 200 -56.36 -62.91 5.57
N ASN A 201 -55.70 -61.95 6.23
CA ASN A 201 -54.25 -61.78 6.14
C ASN A 201 -53.64 -61.76 7.53
N LEU A 202 -52.40 -62.21 7.66
CA LEU A 202 -51.66 -62.07 8.90
C LEU A 202 -51.26 -60.59 9.09
N ALA A 203 -51.46 -60.03 10.28
CA ALA A 203 -51.23 -58.60 10.48
C ALA A 203 -49.78 -58.18 10.19
N VAL A 204 -48.80 -59.05 10.43
CA VAL A 204 -47.39 -58.79 10.13
C VAL A 204 -47.13 -58.63 8.63
N ASP A 205 -47.90 -59.32 7.77
CA ASP A 205 -47.74 -59.25 6.32
C ASP A 205 -48.25 -57.92 5.75
N LEU A 206 -49.07 -57.19 6.52
CA LEU A 206 -49.68 -55.91 6.13
C LEU A 206 -48.84 -54.69 6.53
N VAL A 207 -47.80 -54.91 7.34
CA VAL A 207 -46.81 -53.90 7.73
C VAL A 207 -45.48 -54.15 7.02
N GLU A 208 -44.74 -53.07 6.81
CA GLU A 208 -43.37 -53.08 6.34
C GLU A 208 -42.48 -52.56 7.46
N CYS A 209 -41.41 -53.29 7.74
CA CYS A 209 -40.43 -52.88 8.73
C CYS A 209 -39.46 -51.86 8.13
N VAL A 210 -39.18 -50.77 8.87
CA VAL A 210 -38.22 -49.74 8.43
C VAL A 210 -36.79 -50.29 8.38
N ASP A 211 -36.44 -51.22 9.27
CA ASP A 211 -35.12 -51.86 9.35
C ASP A 211 -35.25 -53.32 9.81
N PRO A 212 -34.73 -54.31 9.05
CA PRO A 212 -34.77 -55.73 9.41
C PRO A 212 -34.31 -56.06 10.84
N GLU A 213 -33.46 -55.25 11.46
CA GLU A 213 -33.06 -55.39 12.87
C GLU A 213 -34.28 -55.46 13.82
N PHE A 214 -35.36 -54.75 13.49
CA PHE A 214 -36.57 -54.66 14.32
C PHE A 214 -37.63 -55.71 14.02
N GLN A 215 -37.38 -56.63 13.07
CA GLN A 215 -38.38 -57.59 12.62
C GLN A 215 -38.90 -58.47 13.77
N LYS A 216 -38.02 -58.93 14.68
CA LYS A 216 -38.44 -59.75 15.83
C LYS A 216 -39.45 -59.02 16.74
N ALA A 217 -39.24 -57.72 16.95
CA ALA A 217 -40.14 -56.90 17.75
C ALA A 217 -41.50 -56.70 17.05
N ILE A 218 -41.49 -56.54 15.73
CA ILE A 218 -42.72 -56.41 14.93
C ILE A 218 -43.49 -57.74 14.89
N ASP A 219 -42.80 -58.86 14.70
CA ASP A 219 -43.38 -60.21 14.77
C ASP A 219 -44.05 -60.46 16.13
N HIS A 220 -43.44 -60.01 17.22
CA HIS A 220 -44.02 -60.10 18.56
C HIS A 220 -45.35 -59.32 18.71
N VAL A 221 -45.48 -58.20 17.99
CA VAL A 221 -46.66 -57.34 18.05
C VAL A 221 -47.77 -57.81 17.10
N PHE A 222 -47.42 -58.16 15.87
CA PHE A 222 -48.38 -58.43 14.78
C PHE A 222 -48.44 -59.90 14.35
N GLY A 223 -47.49 -60.75 14.73
CA GLY A 223 -47.34 -62.12 14.22
C GLY A 223 -48.40 -63.12 14.70
N THR A 224 -49.20 -62.79 15.71
CA THR A 224 -50.21 -63.71 16.28
C THR A 224 -51.65 -63.40 15.90
N THR A 225 -51.90 -62.33 15.13
CA THR A 225 -53.26 -61.82 14.89
C THR A 225 -53.58 -61.81 13.40
N LEU A 226 -54.76 -62.30 13.04
CA LEU A 226 -55.27 -62.28 11.67
C LEU A 226 -56.20 -61.07 11.47
N VAL A 227 -56.04 -60.35 10.37
CA VAL A 227 -56.91 -59.25 9.97
C VAL A 227 -57.90 -59.78 8.94
N CYS A 228 -59.19 -59.61 9.20
CA CYS A 228 -60.29 -60.03 8.33
C CYS A 228 -61.05 -58.81 7.81
N THR A 229 -61.73 -58.95 6.67
CA THR A 229 -62.53 -57.85 6.09
C THR A 229 -63.74 -57.50 6.95
N ASN A 230 -64.56 -58.50 7.30
CA ASN A 230 -65.84 -58.31 7.99
C ASN A 230 -65.93 -59.11 9.30
N SER A 231 -66.84 -58.71 10.20
CA SER A 231 -67.05 -59.32 11.52
C SER A 231 -67.52 -60.78 11.44
N GLU A 232 -68.30 -61.15 10.42
CA GLU A 232 -68.73 -62.55 10.20
C GLU A 232 -67.53 -63.46 9.86
N MET A 233 -66.63 -62.98 9.00
CA MET A 233 -65.42 -63.71 8.60
C MET A 233 -64.45 -63.83 9.78
N ALA A 234 -64.24 -62.74 10.52
CA ALA A 234 -63.43 -62.73 11.74
C ALA A 234 -63.95 -63.74 12.76
N LYS A 235 -65.26 -63.76 13.02
CA LYS A 235 -65.90 -64.73 13.92
C LYS A 235 -65.68 -66.18 13.47
N THR A 236 -65.85 -66.46 12.18
CA THR A 236 -65.67 -67.79 11.60
C THR A 236 -64.24 -68.29 11.78
N VAL A 237 -63.26 -67.43 11.49
CA VAL A 237 -61.83 -67.76 11.60
C VAL A 237 -61.39 -67.90 13.06
N CYS A 238 -61.83 -66.99 13.95
CA CYS A 238 -61.43 -66.98 15.36
C CYS A 238 -61.83 -68.25 16.11
N PHE A 239 -63.05 -68.73 15.91
CA PHE A 239 -63.62 -69.86 16.64
C PHE A 239 -63.46 -71.21 15.94
N ASP A 240 -62.84 -71.24 14.76
CA ASP A 240 -62.53 -72.49 14.08
C ASP A 240 -61.54 -73.36 14.89
N LYS A 241 -61.83 -74.66 14.99
CA LYS A 241 -61.12 -75.61 15.87
C LYS A 241 -59.62 -75.74 15.61
N GLY A 242 -59.13 -75.49 14.40
CA GLY A 242 -57.69 -75.56 14.11
C GLY A 242 -57.11 -74.28 13.54
N VAL A 243 -57.82 -73.16 13.70
CA VAL A 243 -57.20 -71.83 13.68
C VAL A 243 -57.02 -71.32 15.11
N ARG A 244 -58.11 -71.17 15.86
CA ARG A 244 -58.13 -70.65 17.25
C ARG A 244 -57.17 -69.48 17.48
N ALA A 245 -57.20 -68.48 16.60
CA ALA A 245 -56.33 -67.32 16.66
C ALA A 245 -57.14 -66.03 16.90
N ARG A 246 -56.50 -65.01 17.46
CA ARG A 246 -57.11 -63.68 17.59
C ARG A 246 -57.34 -63.10 16.20
N THR A 247 -58.53 -62.57 15.95
CA THR A 247 -58.87 -61.91 14.68
C THR A 247 -59.33 -60.48 14.89
N VAL A 248 -59.02 -59.59 13.96
CA VAL A 248 -59.44 -58.19 13.97
C VAL A 248 -60.08 -57.82 12.64
N THR A 249 -61.16 -57.05 12.64
CA THR A 249 -61.82 -56.59 11.40
C THR A 249 -61.21 -55.30 10.87
N LEU A 250 -61.52 -54.93 9.62
CA LEU A 250 -61.11 -53.62 9.06
C LEU A 250 -61.66 -52.43 9.86
N ASP A 251 -62.85 -52.59 10.44
CA ASP A 251 -63.51 -51.59 11.28
C ASP A 251 -62.98 -51.53 12.72
N GLY A 252 -62.16 -52.49 13.12
CA GLY A 252 -61.51 -52.52 14.43
C GLY A 252 -62.22 -53.36 15.50
N ASP A 253 -63.12 -54.28 15.12
CA ASP A 253 -63.68 -55.27 16.04
C ASP A 253 -62.66 -56.37 16.31
N VAL A 254 -62.53 -56.79 17.57
CA VAL A 254 -61.60 -57.82 18.02
C VAL A 254 -62.36 -59.05 18.49
N PHE A 255 -61.95 -60.21 18.00
CA PHE A 255 -62.42 -61.50 18.47
C PHE A 255 -61.25 -62.29 19.04
N SER A 256 -61.42 -62.82 20.24
CA SER A 256 -60.45 -63.69 20.90
C SER A 256 -60.97 -65.13 20.94
N PRO A 257 -60.10 -66.13 20.72
CA PRO A 257 -60.48 -67.55 20.82
C PRO A 257 -60.87 -67.96 22.26
N LEU A 258 -60.64 -67.08 23.24
CA LEU A 258 -61.08 -67.22 24.63
C LEU A 258 -62.53 -66.77 24.86
N GLY A 259 -63.24 -66.36 23.80
CA GLY A 259 -64.65 -65.98 23.88
C GLY A 259 -64.91 -64.50 24.19
N THR A 260 -63.87 -63.66 24.15
CA THR A 260 -64.05 -62.20 24.30
C THR A 260 -64.26 -61.53 22.95
N LEU A 261 -65.22 -60.62 22.88
CA LEU A 261 -65.49 -59.77 21.75
C LEU A 261 -65.37 -58.31 22.20
N THR A 262 -64.63 -57.51 21.45
CA THR A 262 -64.46 -56.08 21.74
C THR A 262 -64.77 -55.30 20.47
N GLY A 263 -65.76 -54.43 20.52
CA GLY A 263 -66.18 -53.58 19.40
C GLY A 263 -66.94 -52.37 19.94
N GLY A 264 -67.22 -51.39 19.07
CA GLY A 264 -67.95 -50.17 19.43
C GLY A 264 -67.50 -48.94 18.65
N SER A 265 -67.92 -47.76 19.12
CA SER A 265 -67.56 -46.48 18.50
C SER A 265 -66.06 -46.20 18.62
N LYS A 266 -65.51 -45.50 17.62
CA LYS A 266 -64.10 -45.07 17.60
C LYS A 266 -63.74 -44.28 18.88
N PRO A 267 -62.51 -44.44 19.40
CA PRO A 267 -62.04 -43.64 20.53
C PRO A 267 -62.03 -42.15 20.18
N SER A 268 -62.31 -41.29 21.16
CA SER A 268 -62.39 -39.83 20.97
C SER A 268 -61.09 -39.20 20.47
N GLY A 269 -59.93 -39.81 20.75
CA GLY A 269 -58.61 -39.40 20.25
C GLY A 269 -58.22 -40.00 18.89
N GLY A 270 -59.08 -40.82 18.27
CA GLY A 270 -58.77 -41.51 17.02
C GLY A 270 -57.71 -42.61 17.16
N TYR A 271 -57.23 -43.11 16.01
CA TYR A 271 -56.19 -44.13 15.92
C TYR A 271 -54.85 -43.49 15.53
N LEU A 272 -53.78 -43.90 16.21
CA LEU A 272 -52.42 -43.40 16.01
C LEU A 272 -51.92 -43.70 14.60
N LEU A 273 -52.08 -44.93 14.13
CA LEU A 273 -51.62 -45.35 12.81
C LEU A 273 -52.42 -44.67 11.69
N GLU A 274 -53.71 -44.41 11.91
CA GLU A 274 -54.54 -43.65 10.96
C GLU A 274 -54.05 -42.20 10.84
N MET A 275 -53.73 -41.56 11.96
CA MET A 275 -53.13 -40.22 11.99
C MET A 275 -51.78 -40.20 11.28
N ARG A 276 -50.91 -41.18 11.54
CA ARG A 276 -49.59 -41.28 10.92
C ARG A 276 -49.66 -41.51 9.42
N VAL A 277 -50.56 -42.36 8.94
CA VAL A 277 -50.78 -42.56 7.50
C VAL A 277 -51.26 -41.27 6.82
N LYS A 278 -52.17 -40.52 7.45
CA LYS A 278 -52.64 -39.22 6.91
C LYS A 278 -51.52 -38.17 6.85
N ASN A 279 -50.57 -38.22 7.78
CA ASN A 279 -49.47 -37.26 7.89
C ASN A 279 -48.12 -37.86 7.46
N GLN A 280 -48.14 -38.96 6.69
CA GLN A 280 -46.94 -39.68 6.28
C GLN A 280 -46.00 -38.80 5.46
N SER A 281 -46.56 -37.92 4.60
CA SER A 281 -45.78 -36.96 3.81
C SER A 281 -44.97 -36.00 4.69
N ILE A 282 -45.54 -35.51 5.80
CA ILE A 282 -44.87 -34.61 6.74
C ILE A 282 -43.73 -35.35 7.45
N HIS A 283 -43.96 -36.60 7.87
CA HIS A 283 -42.92 -37.43 8.48
C HIS A 283 -41.77 -37.75 7.51
N ASP A 284 -42.08 -38.07 6.26
CA ASP A 284 -41.07 -38.36 5.23
C ASP A 284 -40.30 -37.09 4.83
N GLU A 285 -40.98 -35.94 4.71
CA GLU A 285 -40.35 -34.65 4.46
C GLU A 285 -39.42 -34.25 5.61
N PHE A 286 -39.88 -34.36 6.85
CA PHE A 286 -39.05 -34.09 8.03
C PHE A 286 -37.82 -35.00 8.08
N ARG A 287 -37.97 -36.30 7.81
CA ARG A 287 -36.85 -37.25 7.76
C ARG A 287 -35.86 -36.88 6.65
N GLY A 288 -36.36 -36.51 5.47
CA GLY A 288 -35.52 -36.07 4.35
C GLY A 288 -34.73 -34.81 4.69
N LYS A 289 -35.40 -33.78 5.23
CA LYS A 289 -34.80 -32.51 5.63
C LYS A 289 -33.80 -32.67 6.77
N LYS A 290 -34.10 -33.50 7.77
CA LYS A 290 -33.19 -33.84 8.87
C LYS A 290 -31.91 -34.52 8.36
N ASN A 291 -32.05 -35.50 7.46
CA ASN A 291 -30.89 -36.16 6.85
C ASN A 291 -30.04 -35.18 6.01
N GLN A 292 -30.68 -34.25 5.30
CA GLN A 292 -29.98 -33.17 4.60
C GLN A 292 -29.25 -32.26 5.59
N LEU A 293 -29.90 -31.88 6.70
CA LEU A 293 -29.32 -31.03 7.74
C LEU A 293 -28.08 -31.67 8.36
N GLU A 294 -28.13 -32.97 8.67
CA GLU A 294 -26.97 -33.71 9.19
C GLU A 294 -25.80 -33.74 8.19
N LYS A 295 -26.07 -33.91 6.88
CA LYS A 295 -25.03 -33.84 5.84
C LYS A 295 -24.44 -32.43 5.71
N THR A 296 -25.28 -31.41 5.69
CA THR A 296 -24.86 -30.00 5.64
C THR A 296 -24.03 -29.63 6.88
N LEU A 297 -24.41 -30.12 8.06
CA LEU A 297 -23.67 -29.89 9.30
C LEU A 297 -22.27 -30.52 9.26
N LYS A 298 -22.14 -31.76 8.76
CA LYS A 298 -20.82 -32.39 8.55
C LYS A 298 -19.95 -31.57 7.59
N THR A 299 -20.52 -31.17 6.46
CA THR A 299 -19.84 -30.36 5.45
C THR A 299 -19.41 -28.99 6.02
N LEU A 300 -20.29 -28.33 6.79
CA LEU A 300 -19.96 -27.07 7.48
C LEU A 300 -18.84 -27.23 8.51
N HIS A 301 -18.79 -28.36 9.21
CA HIS A 301 -17.72 -28.63 10.17
C HIS A 301 -16.36 -28.72 9.46
N GLU A 302 -16.31 -29.44 8.32
CA GLU A 302 -15.11 -29.53 7.48
C GLU A 302 -14.70 -28.16 6.93
N LEU A 303 -15.64 -27.39 6.36
CA LEU A 303 -15.34 -26.04 5.86
C LEU A 303 -14.88 -25.10 6.98
N ARG A 304 -15.46 -25.16 8.18
CA ARG A 304 -15.03 -24.33 9.32
C ARG A 304 -13.62 -24.68 9.78
N ALA A 305 -13.24 -25.95 9.74
CA ALA A 305 -11.87 -26.36 10.04
C ALA A 305 -10.86 -25.78 9.04
N VAL A 306 -11.22 -25.74 7.74
CA VAL A 306 -10.42 -25.06 6.70
C VAL A 306 -10.37 -23.55 6.94
N ALA A 307 -11.51 -22.92 7.23
CA ALA A 307 -11.62 -21.48 7.51
C ALA A 307 -10.75 -21.05 8.70
N GLN A 308 -10.73 -21.84 9.78
CA GLN A 308 -9.88 -21.58 10.95
C GLN A 308 -8.38 -21.65 10.59
N LYS A 309 -7.98 -22.65 9.80
CA LYS A 309 -6.60 -22.75 9.30
C LYS A 309 -6.23 -21.57 8.42
N HIS A 310 -7.13 -21.17 7.51
CA HIS A 310 -6.94 -20.01 6.65
C HIS A 310 -6.75 -18.74 7.46
N SER A 311 -7.66 -18.45 8.39
CA SER A 311 -7.60 -17.26 9.25
C SER A 311 -6.33 -17.23 10.11
N ALA A 312 -5.88 -18.39 10.63
CA ALA A 312 -4.62 -18.47 11.37
C ALA A 312 -3.40 -18.14 10.49
N LEU A 313 -3.35 -18.66 9.26
CA LEU A 313 -2.27 -18.36 8.32
C LEU A 313 -2.31 -16.91 7.83
N GLU A 314 -3.50 -16.34 7.59
CA GLU A 314 -3.66 -14.92 7.25
C GLU A 314 -3.17 -14.02 8.39
N GLY A 315 -3.47 -14.37 9.64
CA GLY A 315 -2.96 -13.65 10.81
C GLY A 315 -1.44 -13.69 10.90
N GLU A 316 -0.83 -14.86 10.68
CA GLU A 316 0.63 -15.01 10.62
C GLU A 316 1.23 -14.21 9.46
N LEU A 317 0.62 -14.25 8.27
CA LEU A 317 1.04 -13.47 7.11
C LEU A 317 1.03 -11.96 7.40
N GLN A 318 -0.04 -11.45 8.02
CA GLN A 318 -0.13 -10.05 8.41
C GLN A 318 0.97 -9.68 9.41
N MET A 319 1.25 -10.53 10.40
CA MET A 319 2.34 -10.31 11.35
C MET A 319 3.71 -10.27 10.64
N GLN A 320 3.96 -11.19 9.70
CA GLN A 320 5.22 -11.23 8.95
C GLN A 320 5.38 -10.04 8.01
N LEU A 321 4.30 -9.59 7.35
CA LEU A 321 4.30 -8.35 6.57
C LEU A 321 4.61 -7.12 7.43
N MET A 322 4.05 -7.03 8.64
CA MET A 322 4.40 -5.96 9.59
C MET A 322 5.88 -6.02 10.00
N LYS A 323 6.42 -7.22 10.28
CA LYS A 323 7.86 -7.40 10.56
C LYS A 323 8.73 -6.98 9.38
N LYS A 324 8.35 -7.37 8.15
CA LYS A 324 9.03 -6.98 6.90
C LYS A 324 9.03 -5.46 6.73
N ASN A 325 7.89 -4.81 6.89
CA ASN A 325 7.77 -3.35 6.78
C ASN A 325 8.63 -2.63 7.83
N ASN A 326 8.63 -3.11 9.08
CA ASN A 326 9.48 -2.56 10.13
C ASN A 326 10.99 -2.75 9.83
N ALA A 327 11.39 -3.91 9.32
CA ALA A 327 12.77 -4.17 8.91
C ALA A 327 13.18 -3.29 7.71
N ALA A 328 12.29 -3.09 6.75
CA ALA A 328 12.51 -2.21 5.60
C ALA A 328 12.66 -0.74 6.03
N GLN A 329 11.83 -0.28 6.98
CA GLN A 329 11.94 1.04 7.55
C GLN A 329 13.27 1.22 8.31
N ARG A 330 13.68 0.22 9.11
CA ARG A 330 14.99 0.22 9.79
C ARG A 330 16.16 0.27 8.82
N LEU A 331 16.07 -0.43 7.69
CA LEU A 331 17.09 -0.40 6.64
C LEU A 331 17.19 1.00 6.00
N GLN A 332 16.05 1.63 5.70
CA GLN A 332 16.03 3.00 5.15
C GLN A 332 16.56 4.04 6.13
N SER A 333 16.28 3.85 7.43
CA SER A 333 16.79 4.73 8.49
C SER A 333 18.19 4.34 8.97
N CYS A 334 18.81 3.29 8.41
CA CYS A 334 20.11 2.86 8.91
C CYS A 334 21.17 3.90 8.57
N GLN A 335 22.14 3.99 9.48
CA GLN A 335 23.18 5.01 9.41
C GLN A 335 24.01 4.89 8.12
N ALA A 336 24.23 3.67 7.62
CA ALA A 336 24.94 3.45 6.36
C ALA A 336 24.22 4.07 5.15
N ALA A 337 22.89 3.93 5.05
CA ALA A 337 22.11 4.47 3.94
C ALA A 337 21.99 6.00 3.98
N GLN A 338 21.95 6.59 5.18
CA GLN A 338 22.00 8.05 5.35
C GLN A 338 23.38 8.61 5.00
N LEU A 339 24.44 7.99 5.53
CA LEU A 339 25.82 8.36 5.23
C LEU A 339 26.18 8.18 3.75
N GLU A 340 25.58 7.21 3.06
CA GLU A 340 25.74 7.01 1.62
C GLU A 340 25.22 8.22 0.83
N LYS A 341 24.00 8.68 1.14
CA LYS A 341 23.40 9.88 0.54
C LYS A 341 24.22 11.14 0.85
N GLU A 342 24.68 11.29 2.09
CA GLU A 342 25.56 12.42 2.48
C GLU A 342 26.92 12.36 1.78
N CYS A 343 27.49 11.17 1.60
CA CYS A 343 28.73 11.00 0.85
C CYS A 343 28.54 11.35 -0.63
N GLU A 344 27.39 11.01 -1.21
CA GLU A 344 27.05 11.34 -2.59
C GLU A 344 26.82 12.84 -2.77
N SER A 345 26.12 13.51 -1.86
CA SER A 345 25.97 14.97 -1.89
C SER A 345 27.31 15.69 -1.72
N LEU A 346 28.15 15.24 -0.79
CA LEU A 346 29.50 15.81 -0.60
C LEU A 346 30.41 15.59 -1.82
N LYS A 347 30.29 14.45 -2.53
CA LYS A 347 31.01 14.24 -3.80
C LYS A 347 30.55 15.24 -4.85
N ASN A 348 29.24 15.42 -5.02
CA ASN A 348 28.69 16.38 -5.97
C ASN A 348 29.14 17.81 -5.63
N GLU A 349 29.15 18.20 -4.35
CA GLU A 349 29.68 19.51 -3.91
C GLU A 349 31.17 19.67 -4.23
N ILE A 350 31.97 18.63 -4.04
CA ILE A 350 33.40 18.64 -4.39
C ILE A 350 33.59 18.79 -5.90
N ASP A 351 32.80 18.08 -6.71
CA ASP A 351 32.89 18.13 -8.16
C ASP A 351 32.48 19.51 -8.69
N GLU A 352 31.38 20.08 -8.18
CA GLU A 352 30.96 21.44 -8.50
C GLU A 352 32.01 22.49 -8.10
N ALA A 353 32.55 22.41 -6.88
CA ALA A 353 33.58 23.32 -6.42
C ALA A 353 34.88 23.18 -7.22
N SER A 354 35.23 21.95 -7.64
CA SER A 354 36.41 21.69 -8.49
C SER A 354 36.22 22.26 -9.90
N CYS A 355 35.03 22.11 -10.48
CA CYS A 355 34.69 22.75 -11.76
C CYS A 355 34.75 24.28 -11.68
N ARG A 356 34.20 24.88 -10.61
CA ARG A 356 34.34 26.33 -10.36
C ARG A 356 35.80 26.75 -10.26
N LEU A 357 36.62 26.02 -9.49
CA LEU A 357 38.03 26.33 -9.34
C LEU A 357 38.79 26.29 -10.67
N ASN A 358 38.51 25.29 -11.52
CA ASN A 358 39.12 25.20 -12.85
C ASN A 358 38.75 26.40 -13.72
N SER A 359 37.48 26.80 -13.76
CA SER A 359 37.03 27.98 -14.52
C SER A 359 37.68 29.28 -14.05
N VAL A 360 37.80 29.48 -12.73
CA VAL A 360 38.47 30.66 -12.16
C VAL A 360 39.96 30.67 -12.46
N ASN A 361 40.60 29.49 -12.53
CA ASN A 361 42.02 29.37 -12.86
C ASN A 361 42.28 29.67 -14.35
N GLU A 362 41.42 29.21 -15.25
CA GLU A 362 41.45 29.56 -16.68
C GLU A 362 41.28 31.07 -16.89
N ASP A 363 40.29 31.66 -16.21
CA ASP A 363 40.06 33.11 -16.18
C ASP A 363 41.27 33.87 -15.64
N TYR A 364 41.90 33.37 -14.57
CA TYR A 364 43.09 33.96 -13.97
C TYR A 364 44.25 33.98 -14.97
N ASP A 365 44.51 32.86 -15.65
CA ASP A 365 45.55 32.77 -16.67
C ASP A 365 45.26 33.68 -17.86
N ALA A 366 44.00 33.79 -18.31
CA ALA A 366 43.60 34.72 -19.36
C ALA A 366 43.83 36.18 -18.94
N THR A 367 43.40 36.56 -17.73
CA THR A 367 43.58 37.92 -17.19
C THR A 367 45.07 38.26 -17.00
N LYS A 368 45.88 37.28 -16.59
CA LYS A 368 47.33 37.41 -16.44
C LYS A 368 48.02 37.63 -17.79
N ARG A 369 47.60 36.91 -18.85
CA ARG A 369 48.09 37.15 -20.22
C ARG A 369 47.76 38.57 -20.68
N GLN A 370 46.52 39.01 -20.51
CA GLN A 370 46.10 40.39 -20.82
C GLN A 370 46.90 41.43 -20.04
N CYS A 371 47.17 41.19 -18.76
CA CYS A 371 48.05 42.05 -17.95
C CYS A 371 49.45 42.18 -18.56
N ASN A 372 50.06 41.05 -18.93
CA ASN A 372 51.40 41.02 -19.49
C ASN A 372 51.45 41.72 -20.85
N GLU A 373 50.43 41.53 -21.70
CA GLU A 373 50.29 42.22 -22.98
C GLU A 373 50.14 43.73 -22.82
N ILE A 374 49.26 44.20 -21.92
CA ILE A 374 49.07 45.63 -21.64
C ILE A 374 50.35 46.23 -21.03
N SER A 375 51.03 45.51 -20.14
CA SER A 375 52.30 45.94 -19.55
C SER A 375 53.40 46.09 -20.62
N ALA A 376 53.52 45.11 -21.53
CA ALA A 376 54.45 45.17 -22.65
C ALA A 376 54.11 46.31 -23.62
N ALA A 377 52.83 46.51 -23.95
CA ALA A 377 52.36 47.62 -24.77
C ALA A 377 52.63 48.98 -24.11
N TRP A 378 52.46 49.08 -22.79
CA TRP A 378 52.77 50.29 -22.01
C TRP A 378 54.27 50.59 -21.99
N GLN A 379 55.12 49.58 -21.77
CA GLN A 379 56.58 49.73 -21.83
C GLN A 379 57.03 50.18 -23.22
N ASN A 380 56.51 49.55 -24.29
CA ASN A 380 56.80 49.97 -25.67
C ASN A 380 56.31 51.40 -25.96
N SER A 381 55.11 51.77 -25.50
CA SER A 381 54.58 53.13 -25.65
C SER A 381 55.42 54.15 -24.89
N LYS A 382 55.90 53.81 -23.69
CA LYS A 382 56.79 54.65 -22.89
C LYS A 382 58.13 54.87 -23.59
N VAL A 383 58.77 53.81 -24.09
CA VAL A 383 60.02 53.89 -24.84
C VAL A 383 59.85 54.72 -26.12
N ASN A 384 58.76 54.52 -26.87
CA ASN A 384 58.47 55.32 -28.07
C ASN A 384 58.23 56.80 -27.73
N LYS A 385 57.44 57.11 -26.69
CA LYS A 385 57.21 58.49 -26.25
C LYS A 385 58.49 59.14 -25.73
N GLU A 386 59.34 58.43 -25.00
CA GLU A 386 60.64 58.94 -24.55
C GLU A 386 61.59 59.21 -25.73
N ALA A 387 61.57 58.34 -26.75
CA ALA A 387 62.32 58.54 -27.99
C ALA A 387 61.81 59.76 -28.80
N GLU A 388 60.50 59.94 -28.92
CA GLU A 388 59.88 61.11 -29.56
C GLU A 388 60.19 62.40 -28.79
N LEU A 389 60.09 62.37 -27.46
CA LEU A 389 60.37 63.52 -26.59
C LEU A 389 61.87 63.87 -26.61
N SER A 390 62.75 62.88 -26.74
CA SER A 390 64.20 63.08 -26.97
C SER A 390 64.49 63.71 -28.34
N LYS A 391 63.83 63.24 -29.41
CA LYS A 391 63.94 63.86 -30.75
C LYS A 391 63.43 65.30 -30.75
N ALA A 392 62.27 65.56 -30.16
CA ALA A 392 61.68 66.89 -30.03
C ALA A 392 62.55 67.83 -29.18
N LYS A 393 63.18 67.33 -28.09
CA LYS A 393 64.14 68.11 -27.30
C LYS A 393 65.41 68.44 -28.08
N LYS A 394 65.91 67.54 -28.93
CA LYS A 394 67.07 67.81 -29.80
C LYS A 394 66.74 68.87 -30.85
N SER A 395 65.61 68.76 -31.54
CA SER A 395 65.18 69.76 -32.52
C SER A 395 64.90 71.12 -31.85
N LEU A 396 64.35 71.14 -30.64
CA LEU A 396 64.16 72.37 -29.88
C LEU A 396 65.49 73.02 -29.49
N LYS A 397 66.49 72.23 -29.05
CA LYS A 397 67.84 72.73 -28.75
C LYS A 397 68.57 73.27 -29.98
N GLU A 398 68.37 72.64 -31.14
CA GLU A 398 68.93 73.14 -32.40
C GLU A 398 68.26 74.44 -32.84
N ALA A 399 66.94 74.53 -32.69
CA ALA A 399 66.20 75.76 -32.96
C ALA A 399 66.60 76.91 -32.01
N THR A 400 66.74 76.65 -30.70
CA THR A 400 67.18 77.69 -29.75
C THR A 400 68.62 78.13 -29.97
N LYS A 401 69.54 77.24 -30.37
CA LYS A 401 70.89 77.63 -30.78
C LYS A 401 70.89 78.52 -32.03
N LYS A 402 70.01 78.25 -32.99
CA LYS A 402 69.85 79.11 -34.17
C LYS A 402 69.28 80.47 -33.79
N VAL A 403 68.32 80.53 -32.88
CA VAL A 403 67.76 81.79 -32.36
C VAL A 403 68.83 82.59 -31.61
N SER A 404 69.57 81.98 -30.67
CA SER A 404 70.62 82.68 -29.92
C SER A 404 71.76 83.18 -30.81
N HIS A 405 72.09 82.43 -31.87
CA HIS A 405 73.08 82.86 -32.85
C HIS A 405 72.59 84.05 -33.68
N MET A 406 71.31 84.05 -34.07
CA MET A 406 70.69 85.21 -34.73
C MET A 406 70.63 86.43 -33.80
N GLU A 407 70.33 86.24 -32.51
CA GLU A 407 70.34 87.31 -31.50
C GLU A 407 71.73 87.94 -31.34
N GLU A 408 72.80 87.14 -31.31
CA GLU A 408 74.18 87.64 -31.30
C GLU A 408 74.52 88.46 -32.56
N ILE A 409 74.07 88.02 -33.74
CA ILE A 409 74.28 88.75 -35.00
C ILE A 409 73.52 90.08 -34.99
N VAL A 410 72.28 90.08 -34.53
CA VAL A 410 71.46 91.29 -34.41
C VAL A 410 72.10 92.27 -33.43
N SER A 411 72.59 91.80 -32.28
CA SER A 411 73.30 92.64 -31.29
C SER A 411 74.55 93.30 -31.87
N LYS A 412 75.36 92.57 -32.66
CA LYS A 412 76.55 93.13 -33.32
C LYS A 412 76.19 94.21 -34.33
N HIS A 413 75.17 93.97 -35.17
CA HIS A 413 74.71 94.98 -36.10
C HIS A 413 74.07 96.19 -35.41
N GLN A 414 73.45 96.01 -34.24
CA GLN A 414 72.93 97.10 -33.41
C GLN A 414 74.08 97.98 -32.85
N GLU A 415 75.16 97.36 -32.38
CA GLU A 415 76.37 98.07 -31.92
C GLU A 415 77.08 98.80 -33.07
N GLU A 416 77.14 98.19 -34.26
CA GLU A 416 77.70 98.84 -35.47
C GLU A 416 76.87 100.04 -35.91
N LEU A 417 75.53 99.92 -35.89
CA LEU A 417 74.61 101.04 -36.18
C LEU A 417 74.83 102.20 -35.21
N SER A 418 74.89 101.92 -33.90
CA SER A 418 75.11 102.96 -32.89
C SER A 418 76.48 103.64 -33.02
N ARG A 419 77.52 102.93 -33.44
CA ARG A 419 78.84 103.55 -33.73
C ARG A 419 78.77 104.49 -34.94
N LEU A 420 78.16 104.03 -36.03
CA LEU A 420 77.99 104.84 -37.24
C LEU A 420 77.12 106.09 -36.97
N GLU A 421 76.08 105.97 -36.13
CA GLU A 421 75.25 107.10 -35.70
C GLU A 421 76.06 108.13 -34.90
N ASN A 422 76.89 107.69 -33.94
CA ASN A 422 77.77 108.58 -33.19
C ASN A 422 78.83 109.25 -34.08
N ASP A 423 79.41 108.51 -35.04
CA ASP A 423 80.38 109.06 -35.99
C ASP A 423 79.75 110.13 -36.90
N ILE A 424 78.49 109.93 -37.33
CA ILE A 424 77.72 110.93 -38.06
C ILE A 424 77.50 112.18 -37.18
N GLU A 425 77.14 112.01 -35.91
CA GLU A 425 76.89 113.14 -35.00
C GLU A 425 78.16 113.98 -34.73
N VAL A 426 79.31 113.34 -34.54
CA VAL A 426 80.62 114.01 -34.39
C VAL A 426 81.00 114.76 -35.66
N LEU A 427 80.90 114.12 -36.83
CA LEU A 427 81.21 114.77 -38.11
C LEU A 427 80.26 115.95 -38.42
N THR A 428 79.01 115.87 -37.99
CA THR A 428 78.04 116.96 -38.16
C THR A 428 78.43 118.17 -37.30
N ASN A 429 78.82 117.94 -36.04
CA ASN A 429 79.34 118.98 -35.16
C ASN A 429 80.66 119.59 -35.67
N ASP A 430 81.57 118.79 -36.22
CA ASP A 430 82.82 119.27 -36.82
C ASP A 430 82.57 120.16 -38.04
N ILE A 431 81.60 119.80 -38.89
CA ILE A 431 81.17 120.62 -40.04
C ILE A 431 80.55 121.93 -39.58
N GLU A 432 79.78 121.92 -38.49
CA GLU A 432 79.12 123.10 -37.93
C GLU A 432 80.13 124.07 -37.29
N ASN A 433 81.12 123.54 -36.56
CA ASN A 433 82.25 124.31 -36.03
C ASN A 433 83.13 124.91 -37.14
N ALA A 434 83.45 124.14 -38.19
CA ALA A 434 84.21 124.63 -39.34
C ALA A 434 83.47 125.73 -40.12
N LYS A 435 82.13 125.64 -40.21
CA LYS A 435 81.28 126.72 -40.78
C LYS A 435 81.34 127.99 -39.92
N GLN A 436 81.29 127.88 -38.59
CA GLN A 436 81.40 129.02 -37.69
C GLN A 436 82.78 129.69 -37.74
N GLU A 437 83.87 128.91 -37.81
CA GLU A 437 85.22 129.46 -37.99
C GLU A 437 85.38 130.19 -39.33
N LYS A 438 84.79 129.65 -40.40
CA LYS A 438 84.81 130.29 -41.73
C LYS A 438 84.10 131.65 -41.69
N LEU A 439 82.94 131.72 -41.04
CA LEU A 439 82.15 132.96 -40.90
C LEU A 439 82.92 134.02 -40.10
N ARG A 440 83.61 133.63 -39.02
CA ARG A 440 84.48 134.54 -38.24
C ARG A 440 85.60 135.14 -39.09
N LYS A 441 86.28 134.32 -39.89
CA LYS A 441 87.39 134.76 -40.75
C LYS A 441 86.91 135.63 -41.92
N GLU A 442 85.69 135.44 -42.41
CA GLU A 442 85.08 136.30 -43.43
C GLU A 442 84.75 137.69 -42.87
N LEU A 443 84.27 137.79 -41.62
CA LEU A 443 84.04 139.05 -40.90
C LEU A 443 85.33 139.83 -40.64
N GLU A 444 86.39 139.17 -40.15
CA GLU A 444 87.72 139.80 -39.99
C GLU A 444 88.28 140.35 -41.31
N LYS A 445 88.00 139.66 -42.43
CA LYS A 445 88.45 140.09 -43.76
C LYS A 445 87.71 141.34 -44.25
N GLU A 446 86.41 141.47 -43.96
CA GLU A 446 85.65 142.68 -44.31
C GLU A 446 86.10 143.90 -43.49
N GLU A 447 86.38 143.74 -42.20
CA GLU A 447 86.90 144.82 -41.34
C GLU A 447 88.29 145.32 -41.78
N LEU A 448 89.16 144.42 -42.21
CA LEU A 448 90.48 144.77 -42.75
C LEU A 448 90.40 145.46 -44.13
N GLN A 449 89.38 145.14 -44.95
CA GLN A 449 89.20 145.76 -46.26
C GLN A 449 88.69 147.21 -46.19
N THR A 450 87.90 147.56 -45.16
CA THR A 450 87.52 148.96 -44.89
C THR A 450 88.71 149.78 -44.38
N ALA A 451 89.53 149.23 -43.49
CA ALA A 451 90.74 149.91 -42.98
C ALA A 451 91.78 150.24 -44.08
N VAL A 452 91.90 149.39 -45.09
CA VAL A 452 92.82 149.58 -46.24
C VAL A 452 92.27 150.59 -47.26
N LYS A 453 90.95 150.74 -47.40
CA LYS A 453 90.35 151.72 -48.32
C LYS A 453 90.53 153.16 -47.83
N ASP A 454 90.39 153.42 -46.54
CA ASP A 454 90.48 154.79 -46.03
C ASP A 454 91.93 155.31 -46.00
N SER A 455 92.90 154.41 -45.81
CA SER A 455 94.32 154.74 -45.88
C SER A 455 94.80 155.13 -47.30
N LYS A 456 94.02 154.83 -48.35
CA LYS A 456 94.43 155.00 -49.76
C LYS A 456 94.00 156.34 -50.38
N PHE A 457 93.15 157.14 -49.74
CA PHE A 457 92.78 158.47 -50.26
C PHE A 457 93.71 159.60 -49.83
N ILE A 458 94.71 159.32 -48.97
CA ILE A 458 95.64 160.32 -48.43
C ILE A 458 96.85 160.61 -49.34
N LEU A 459 97.12 159.81 -50.41
CA LEU A 459 98.46 159.78 -51.03
C LEU A 459 98.63 160.12 -52.53
N ASP A 460 97.60 160.47 -53.30
CA ASP A 460 97.76 160.98 -54.68
C ASP A 460 97.09 162.37 -54.80
N GLY A 461 97.75 163.50 -55.09
CA GLY A 461 99.10 163.78 -55.50
C GLY A 461 99.19 165.27 -55.85
N ARG A 462 100.16 165.97 -55.27
CA ARG A 462 100.54 167.37 -55.58
C ARG A 462 101.59 167.33 -56.70
N VAL A 463 101.64 168.40 -57.52
CA VAL A 463 102.68 168.80 -58.49
C VAL A 463 102.46 168.23 -59.91
N VAL A 464 102.31 169.04 -60.99
CA VAL A 464 103.39 169.69 -61.76
C VAL A 464 102.86 170.77 -62.75
N ARG A 465 103.43 171.99 -62.62
CA ARG A 465 103.90 173.01 -63.63
C ARG A 465 103.06 173.47 -64.84
N GLY A 466 103.11 174.80 -65.10
CA GLY A 466 103.61 175.34 -66.38
C GLY A 466 102.83 176.47 -67.08
N CYS A 467 103.41 177.69 -67.09
CA CYS A 467 103.32 178.87 -68.02
C CYS A 467 102.23 178.91 -69.13
N LYS A 468 101.62 180.07 -69.49
CA LYS A 468 102.26 181.24 -70.13
C LYS A 468 101.26 182.41 -70.35
N ILE A 469 101.84 183.62 -70.40
CA ILE A 469 101.34 184.97 -70.80
C ILE A 469 100.50 185.72 -69.78
#